data_AF-A0A8T3NYU1-F1
#
_entry.id   AF-A0A8T3NYU1-F1
#
_cell.length_a   1.000
_cell.length_b   1.000
_cell.length_c   1.000
_cell.angle_alpha   90.00
_cell.angle_beta   90.00
_cell.angle_gamma   90.00
#
_symmetry.space_group_name_H-M   'P 1'
#
loop_
_entity.id
_entity.type
_entity.pdbx_description
1 polymer ?
#
loop_
_entity_poly.entity_id
_entity_poly.type
_entity_poly.pdbx_seq_one_letter_code
_entity_poly.pdbx_strand_id
1 'polypeptide(L)'
;MSIDTADALIAETRIVLELHHRLRQQLNRGRFRAWPAAVEDMDSQLGHLVYAGFVRQTPARRLMQLQRFLHGAEARMDKLSQAPDKDRQLQTEIEPWWQRCIAIIDRADNDWRGNSAFQEYRWMVEEYRVSLFAQNLGTVVRVSPKRLEAQWKRSRLATPGRRITTSA
;
A
#
# COMPACT_ATOMS: atom_id res chain seq x y z
N MET A 1 -21.94 -14.08 -8.46
CA MET A 1 -21.48 -12.82 -9.08
C MET A 1 -22.38 -12.58 -10.28
N SER A 2 -23.07 -11.44 -10.37
CA SER A 2 -23.87 -11.12 -11.57
C SER A 2 -22.94 -10.75 -12.74
N ILE A 3 -23.45 -10.82 -13.98
CA ILE A 3 -22.71 -10.39 -15.17
C ILE A 3 -22.27 -8.93 -15.03
N ASP A 4 -23.16 -8.04 -14.58
CA ASP A 4 -22.84 -6.63 -14.33
C ASP A 4 -21.69 -6.44 -13.32
N THR A 5 -21.63 -7.28 -12.29
CA THR A 5 -20.55 -7.24 -11.30
C THR A 5 -19.22 -7.68 -11.91
N ALA A 6 -19.26 -8.67 -12.81
CA ALA A 6 -18.07 -9.14 -13.51
C ALA A 6 -17.55 -8.09 -14.49
N ASP A 7 -18.43 -7.43 -15.24
CA ASP A 7 -18.07 -6.37 -16.19
C ASP A 7 -17.47 -5.16 -15.47
N ALA A 8 -18.05 -4.74 -14.34
CA ALA A 8 -17.50 -3.69 -13.50
C ALA A 8 -16.10 -4.05 -12.98
N LEU A 9 -15.88 -5.29 -12.57
CA LEU A 9 -14.57 -5.77 -12.09
C LEU A 9 -13.52 -5.76 -13.22
N ILE A 10 -13.90 -6.16 -14.43
CA ILE A 10 -13.03 -6.13 -15.62
C ILE A 10 -12.64 -4.69 -15.96
N ALA A 11 -13.61 -3.77 -16.00
CA ALA A 11 -13.38 -2.37 -16.28
C ALA A 11 -12.43 -1.74 -15.25
N GLU A 12 -12.70 -1.96 -13.96
CA GLU A 12 -11.85 -1.48 -12.87
C GLU A 12 -10.42 -2.02 -12.98
N THR A 13 -10.28 -3.33 -13.21
CA THR A 13 -8.97 -3.99 -13.32
C THR A 13 -8.16 -3.42 -14.48
N ARG A 14 -8.79 -3.16 -15.62
CA ARG A 14 -8.14 -2.53 -16.78
C ARG A 14 -7.56 -1.17 -16.42
N ILE A 15 -8.37 -0.29 -15.82
CA ILE A 15 -7.93 1.05 -15.42
C ILE A 15 -6.77 0.97 -14.42
N VAL A 16 -6.86 0.08 -13.42
CA VAL A 16 -5.79 -0.14 -12.44
C VAL A 16 -4.48 -0.55 -13.12
N LEU A 17 -4.53 -1.46 -14.10
CA LEU A 17 -3.34 -1.92 -14.84
C LEU A 17 -2.74 -0.82 -15.70
N GLU A 18 -3.56 -0.06 -16.43
CA GLU A 18 -3.12 1.06 -17.26
C GLU A 18 -2.46 2.15 -16.41
N LEU A 19 -3.08 2.50 -15.28
CA LEU A 19 -2.55 3.46 -14.33
C LEU A 19 -1.24 2.99 -13.71
N HIS A 20 -1.18 1.76 -13.19
CA HIS A 20 0.04 1.19 -12.62
C HIS A 20 1.19 1.17 -13.65
N HIS A 21 0.91 0.75 -14.89
CA HIS A 21 1.91 0.72 -15.95
C HIS A 21 2.47 2.12 -16.25
N ARG A 22 1.59 3.11 -16.37
CA ARG A 22 1.98 4.51 -16.59
C ARG A 22 2.85 5.04 -15.45
N LEU A 23 2.47 4.80 -14.19
CA LEU A 23 3.23 5.25 -13.03
C LEU A 23 4.60 4.57 -12.92
N ARG A 24 4.69 3.26 -13.14
CA ARG A 24 5.97 2.53 -13.23
C ARG A 24 6.88 3.11 -14.31
N GLN A 25 6.35 3.39 -15.50
CA GLN A 25 7.12 4.03 -16.57
C GLN A 25 7.60 5.42 -16.17
N GLN A 26 6.74 6.25 -15.58
CA GLN A 26 7.11 7.60 -15.14
C GLN A 26 8.19 7.56 -14.06
N LEU A 27 8.06 6.66 -13.09
CA LEU A 27 9.02 6.51 -12.00
C LEU A 27 10.41 6.11 -12.50
N ASN A 28 10.47 5.24 -13.51
CA ASN A 28 11.71 4.80 -14.14
C ASN A 28 12.35 5.84 -15.08
N ARG A 29 11.64 6.94 -15.40
CA ARG A 29 12.24 8.04 -16.17
C ARG A 29 13.26 8.76 -15.30
N GLY A 30 14.31 9.29 -15.94
CA GLY A 30 15.42 9.95 -15.26
C GLY A 30 15.06 11.15 -14.37
N ARG A 31 13.82 11.67 -14.46
CA ARG A 31 13.32 12.83 -13.72
C ARG A 31 13.43 12.68 -12.20
N PHE A 32 13.27 11.48 -11.66
CA PHE A 32 13.26 11.25 -10.21
C PHE A 32 14.59 10.75 -9.63
N ARG A 33 15.65 10.65 -10.46
CA ARG A 33 16.96 10.11 -10.06
C ARG A 33 17.62 10.86 -8.90
N ALA A 34 17.27 12.13 -8.68
CA ALA A 34 17.75 12.94 -7.58
C ALA A 34 17.18 12.53 -6.20
N TRP A 35 16.13 11.70 -6.16
CA TRP A 35 15.43 11.29 -4.94
C TRP A 35 15.28 9.77 -4.84
N PRO A 36 16.40 9.03 -4.73
CA PRO A 36 16.39 7.57 -4.77
C PRO A 36 15.51 6.94 -3.68
N ALA A 37 15.49 7.49 -2.46
CA ALA A 37 14.65 6.98 -1.37
C ALA A 37 13.13 7.12 -1.67
N ALA A 38 12.72 8.21 -2.34
CA ALA A 38 11.32 8.38 -2.73
C ALA A 38 10.95 7.43 -3.87
N VAL A 39 11.89 7.21 -4.80
CA VAL A 39 11.73 6.24 -5.90
C VAL A 39 11.58 4.82 -5.36
N GLU A 40 12.45 4.40 -4.45
CA GLU A 40 12.41 3.08 -3.83
C GLU A 40 11.08 2.83 -3.08
N ASP A 41 10.63 3.80 -2.27
CA ASP A 41 9.37 3.69 -1.55
C ASP A 41 8.16 3.63 -2.50
N MET A 42 8.12 4.47 -3.54
CA MET A 42 7.03 4.44 -4.53
C MET A 42 7.06 3.15 -5.36
N ASP A 43 8.23 2.64 -5.74
CA ASP A 43 8.33 1.39 -6.50
C ASP A 43 7.85 0.20 -5.65
N SER A 44 8.26 0.18 -4.38
CA SER A 44 7.79 -0.78 -3.39
C SER A 44 6.26 -0.70 -3.24
N GLN A 45 5.69 0.50 -3.03
CA GLN A 45 4.24 0.67 -2.93
C GLN A 45 3.51 0.14 -4.17
N LEU A 46 3.95 0.54 -5.37
CA LEU A 46 3.32 0.12 -6.63
C LEU A 46 3.36 -1.39 -6.80
N GLY A 47 4.50 -2.03 -6.51
CA GLY A 47 4.65 -3.49 -6.56
C GLY A 47 3.76 -4.24 -5.57
N HIS A 48 3.44 -3.64 -4.44
CA HIS A 48 2.56 -4.25 -3.44
C HIS A 48 1.07 -3.96 -3.66
N LEU A 49 0.73 -2.99 -4.52
CA LEU A 49 -0.66 -2.72 -4.94
C LEU A 49 -1.05 -3.61 -6.13
N VAL A 50 -0.13 -3.77 -7.10
CA VAL A 50 -0.37 -4.53 -8.33
C VAL A 50 0.78 -5.53 -8.53
N TYR A 51 0.49 -6.79 -8.24
CA TYR A 51 1.40 -7.93 -8.33
C TYR A 51 0.73 -9.11 -9.06
N ALA A 52 1.52 -10.13 -9.41
CA ALA A 52 0.97 -11.34 -10.03
C ALA A 52 -0.10 -11.99 -9.13
N GLY A 53 -1.35 -11.99 -9.59
CA GLY A 53 -2.49 -12.55 -8.86
C GLY A 53 -3.28 -11.57 -7.98
N PHE A 54 -2.98 -10.26 -8.03
CA PHE A 54 -3.69 -9.25 -7.21
C PHE A 54 -5.21 -9.25 -7.41
N VAL A 55 -5.71 -9.53 -8.62
CA VAL A 55 -7.16 -9.58 -8.92
C VAL A 55 -7.86 -10.66 -8.09
N ARG A 56 -7.22 -11.80 -7.88
CA ARG A 56 -7.77 -12.92 -7.10
C ARG A 56 -7.57 -12.72 -5.61
N GLN A 57 -6.43 -12.17 -5.21
CA GLN A 57 -5.98 -12.12 -3.82
C GLN A 57 -6.42 -10.84 -3.08
N THR A 58 -6.79 -9.78 -3.80
CA THR A 58 -7.29 -8.54 -3.21
C THR A 58 -8.81 -8.63 -2.98
N PRO A 59 -9.30 -8.37 -1.75
CA PRO A 59 -10.75 -8.33 -1.50
C PRO A 59 -11.46 -7.33 -2.41
N ALA A 60 -12.64 -7.65 -2.95
CA ALA A 60 -13.35 -6.81 -3.93
C ALA A 60 -13.49 -5.34 -3.48
N ARG A 61 -13.86 -5.11 -2.21
CA ARG A 61 -13.96 -3.76 -1.61
C ARG A 61 -12.66 -2.96 -1.64
N ARG A 62 -11.50 -3.63 -1.66
CA ARG A 62 -10.17 -3.01 -1.72
C ARG A 62 -9.71 -2.87 -3.17
N LEU A 63 -10.11 -3.80 -4.04
CA LEU A 63 -9.82 -3.72 -5.47
C LEU A 63 -10.43 -2.45 -6.08
N MET A 64 -11.67 -2.11 -5.71
CA MET A 64 -12.34 -0.84 -6.07
C MET A 64 -11.66 0.44 -5.53
N GLN A 65 -10.57 0.31 -4.77
CA GLN A 65 -9.85 1.42 -4.15
C GLN A 65 -8.42 1.55 -4.68
N LEU A 66 -7.97 0.57 -5.48
CA LEU A 66 -6.62 0.57 -6.02
C LEU A 66 -6.37 1.80 -6.90
N GLN A 67 -7.35 2.22 -7.70
CA GLN A 67 -7.24 3.46 -8.47
C GLN A 67 -6.96 4.67 -7.57
N ARG A 68 -7.65 4.81 -6.44
CA ARG A 68 -7.40 5.92 -5.50
C ARG A 68 -5.99 5.85 -4.93
N PHE A 69 -5.53 4.67 -4.52
CA PHE A 69 -4.17 4.52 -3.98
C PHE A 69 -3.09 4.82 -5.01
N LEU A 70 -3.29 4.38 -6.25
CA LEU A 70 -2.40 4.70 -7.37
C LEU A 70 -2.40 6.20 -7.70
N HIS A 71 -3.55 6.87 -7.73
CA HIS A 71 -3.60 8.33 -7.87
C HIS A 71 -2.96 9.06 -6.68
N GLY A 72 -2.99 8.45 -5.48
CA GLY A 72 -2.23 8.95 -4.33
C GLY A 72 -0.72 8.95 -4.59
N ALA A 73 -0.19 7.87 -5.18
CA ALA A 73 1.21 7.79 -5.60
C ALA A 73 1.52 8.77 -6.75
N GLU A 74 0.63 8.92 -7.72
CA GLU A 74 0.75 9.92 -8.80
C GLU A 74 0.86 11.35 -8.25
N ALA A 75 -0.03 11.72 -7.34
CA ALA A 75 -0.01 13.04 -6.72
C ALA A 75 1.29 13.30 -5.93
N ARG A 76 1.91 12.26 -5.36
CA ARG A 76 3.25 12.36 -4.76
C ARG A 76 4.31 12.62 -5.82
N MET A 77 4.32 11.87 -6.92
CA MET A 77 5.27 12.06 -8.03
C MET A 77 5.23 13.49 -8.57
N ASP A 78 4.04 14.07 -8.74
CA ASP A 78 3.87 15.44 -9.25
C ASP A 78 4.46 16.50 -8.30
N LYS A 79 4.31 16.29 -6.99
CA LYS A 79 4.75 17.24 -5.95
C LYS A 79 6.21 17.09 -5.56
N LEU A 80 6.79 15.90 -5.74
CA LEU A 80 8.16 15.58 -5.30
C LEU A 80 9.19 16.59 -5.85
N SER A 81 9.11 16.92 -7.15
CA SER A 81 10.05 17.88 -7.74
C SER A 81 9.86 19.33 -7.30
N GLN A 82 8.67 19.67 -6.77
CA GLN A 82 8.34 21.03 -6.33
C GLN A 82 8.69 21.25 -4.85
N ALA A 83 8.56 20.21 -4.02
CA ALA A 83 8.75 20.30 -2.57
C ALA A 83 9.45 19.04 -2.00
N PRO A 84 10.71 18.76 -2.39
CA PRO A 84 11.40 17.53 -2.02
C PRO A 84 11.66 17.38 -0.52
N ASP A 85 11.89 18.47 0.21
CA ASP A 85 12.08 18.42 1.67
C ASP A 85 10.78 18.07 2.39
N LYS A 86 9.64 18.56 1.89
CA LYS A 86 8.32 18.19 2.40
C LYS A 86 8.04 16.71 2.13
N ASP A 87 8.36 16.23 0.92
CA ASP A 87 8.23 14.79 0.61
C ASP A 87 9.06 13.94 1.57
N ARG A 88 10.32 14.32 1.83
CA ARG A 88 11.20 13.61 2.76
C ARG A 88 10.63 13.55 4.18
N GLN A 89 10.05 14.64 4.67
CA GLN A 89 9.37 14.68 5.97
C GLN A 89 8.21 13.67 6.02
N LEU A 90 7.32 13.71 5.02
CA LEU A 90 6.17 12.82 4.93
C LEU A 90 6.60 11.35 4.73
N GLN A 91 7.67 11.10 3.97
CA GLN A 91 8.26 9.78 3.81
C GLN A 91 8.72 9.24 5.17
N THR A 92 9.41 10.07 5.97
CA THR A 92 9.86 9.68 7.31
C THR A 92 8.69 9.29 8.22
N GLU A 93 7.52 9.92 8.06
CA GLU A 93 6.31 9.58 8.82
C GLU A 93 5.71 8.22 8.44
N ILE A 94 5.70 7.86 7.14
CA ILE A 94 5.07 6.62 6.65
C ILE A 94 6.00 5.40 6.74
N GLU A 95 7.30 5.62 6.57
CA GLU A 95 8.35 4.59 6.48
C GLU A 95 8.23 3.48 7.56
N PRO A 96 8.15 3.78 8.87
CA PRO A 96 8.13 2.72 9.89
C PRO A 96 6.89 1.82 9.80
N TRP A 97 5.78 2.32 9.28
CA TRP A 97 4.55 1.54 9.11
C TRP A 97 4.62 0.69 7.85
N TRP A 98 5.22 1.24 6.80
CA TRP A 98 5.41 0.52 5.56
C TRP A 98 6.40 -0.64 5.71
N GLN A 99 7.55 -0.38 6.33
CA GLN A 99 8.58 -1.40 6.57
C GLN A 99 8.06 -2.58 7.41
N ARG A 100 7.30 -2.31 8.47
CA ARG A 100 6.63 -3.37 9.24
C ARG A 100 5.66 -4.18 8.39
N CYS A 101 5.00 -3.56 7.42
CA CYS A 101 4.04 -4.22 6.57
C CYS A 101 4.72 -5.16 5.56
N ILE A 102 5.71 -4.67 4.82
CA ILE A 102 6.40 -5.46 3.80
C ILE A 102 7.27 -6.57 4.40
N ALA A 103 7.88 -6.34 5.58
CA ALA A 103 8.62 -7.37 6.31
C ALA A 103 7.76 -8.58 6.77
N ILE A 104 6.44 -8.43 6.78
CA ILE A 104 5.50 -9.53 6.99
C ILE A 104 5.04 -10.13 5.66
N ILE A 105 4.73 -9.28 4.67
CA ILE A 105 4.20 -9.74 3.37
C ILE A 105 5.21 -10.57 2.61
N ASP A 106 6.48 -10.19 2.66
CA ASP A 106 7.58 -10.82 1.92
C ASP A 106 8.11 -12.10 2.59
N ARG A 107 7.49 -12.54 3.70
CA ARG A 107 7.82 -13.82 4.33
C ARG A 107 7.30 -14.98 3.48
N ALA A 108 8.09 -16.05 3.42
CA ALA A 108 7.73 -17.26 2.66
C ALA A 108 6.53 -18.02 3.25
N ASP A 109 6.31 -17.93 4.57
CA ASP A 109 5.21 -18.64 5.27
C ASP A 109 3.81 -18.18 4.84
N ASN A 110 3.67 -16.92 4.40
CA ASN A 110 2.41 -16.28 4.04
C ASN A 110 1.32 -16.34 5.15
N ASP A 111 1.71 -16.50 6.42
CA ASP A 111 0.78 -16.65 7.57
C ASP A 111 -0.15 -15.42 7.71
N TRP A 112 0.33 -14.28 7.25
CA TRP A 112 -0.40 -13.01 7.25
C TRP A 112 -1.69 -13.07 6.43
N ARG A 113 -1.80 -13.95 5.44
CA ARG A 113 -3.00 -14.09 4.60
C ARG A 113 -4.22 -14.54 5.40
N GLY A 114 -4.05 -15.27 6.49
CA GLY A 114 -5.14 -15.64 7.40
C GLY A 114 -5.47 -14.57 8.45
N ASN A 115 -4.60 -13.57 8.63
CA ASN A 115 -4.72 -12.60 9.71
C ASN A 115 -5.48 -11.35 9.27
N SER A 116 -6.80 -11.33 9.51
CA SER A 116 -7.67 -10.21 9.14
C SER A 116 -7.23 -8.86 9.75
N ALA A 117 -6.68 -8.88 10.96
CA ALA A 117 -6.20 -7.66 11.62
C ALA A 117 -4.95 -7.08 10.92
N PHE A 118 -4.03 -7.93 10.46
CA PHE A 118 -2.91 -7.51 9.64
C PHE A 118 -3.35 -7.06 8.24
N GLN A 119 -4.26 -7.78 7.60
CA GLN A 119 -4.80 -7.33 6.32
C GLN A 119 -5.41 -5.93 6.42
N GLU A 120 -6.17 -5.65 7.48
CA GLU A 120 -6.70 -4.30 7.71
C GLU A 120 -5.58 -3.28 7.94
N TYR A 121 -4.55 -3.63 8.72
CA TYR A 121 -3.36 -2.78 8.89
C TYR A 121 -2.71 -2.42 7.55
N ARG A 122 -2.48 -3.40 6.67
CA ARG A 122 -1.92 -3.22 5.32
C ARG A 122 -2.70 -2.19 4.49
N TRP A 123 -4.03 -2.21 4.57
CA TRP A 123 -4.86 -1.24 3.86
C TRP A 123 -4.92 0.12 4.56
N MET A 124 -4.85 0.16 5.89
CA MET A 124 -4.74 1.41 6.63
C MET A 124 -3.44 2.17 6.29
N VAL A 125 -2.35 1.47 5.99
CA VAL A 125 -1.10 2.10 5.54
C VAL A 125 -1.32 2.87 4.22
N GLU A 126 -2.07 2.31 3.26
CA GLU A 126 -2.40 3.03 2.01
C GLU A 126 -3.32 4.23 2.23
N GLU A 127 -4.32 4.11 3.12
CA GLU A 127 -5.14 5.25 3.51
C GLU A 127 -4.30 6.36 4.14
N TYR A 128 -3.31 5.99 4.96
CA TYR A 128 -2.40 6.97 5.54
C TYR A 128 -1.53 7.64 4.47
N ARG A 129 -1.02 6.88 3.48
CA ARG A 129 -0.32 7.44 2.31
C ARG A 129 -1.18 8.47 1.57
N VAL A 130 -2.44 8.16 1.29
CA VAL A 130 -3.37 9.13 0.66
C VAL A 130 -3.52 10.38 1.52
N SER A 131 -3.65 10.24 2.84
CA SER A 131 -3.77 11.39 3.74
C SER A 131 -2.52 12.29 3.78
N LEU A 132 -1.33 11.72 3.61
CA LEU A 132 -0.07 12.47 3.61
C LEU A 132 0.16 13.16 2.27
N PHE A 133 0.02 12.43 1.16
CA PHE A 133 0.46 12.90 -0.16
C PHE A 133 -0.67 13.49 -1.02
N ALA A 134 -1.92 13.09 -0.79
CA ALA A 134 -3.04 13.34 -1.71
C ALA A 134 -4.36 13.67 -0.98
N GLN A 135 -4.33 14.65 -0.08
CA GLN A 135 -5.48 15.06 0.75
C GLN A 135 -6.75 15.38 -0.05
N ASN A 136 -6.61 15.87 -1.28
CA ASN A 136 -7.73 16.19 -2.18
C ASN A 136 -8.50 14.94 -2.66
N LEU A 137 -7.90 13.75 -2.64
CA LEU A 137 -8.58 12.50 -3.01
C LEU A 137 -9.52 11.99 -1.90
N GLY A 138 -9.38 12.53 -0.69
CA GLY A 138 -10.10 12.05 0.49
C GLY A 138 -9.66 10.66 0.95
N THR A 139 -10.01 10.32 2.19
CA THR A 139 -9.78 8.99 2.77
C THR A 139 -11.12 8.34 3.08
N VAL A 140 -11.24 7.03 2.87
CA VAL A 140 -12.46 6.31 3.27
C VAL A 140 -12.53 6.15 4.78
N VAL A 141 -11.36 6.06 5.43
CA VAL A 141 -11.25 6.02 6.89
C VAL A 141 -10.13 6.96 7.30
N ARG A 142 -10.36 7.78 8.34
CA ARG A 142 -9.28 8.57 8.94
C ARG A 142 -8.26 7.62 9.58
N VAL A 143 -7.03 7.67 9.08
CA VAL A 143 -5.89 6.92 9.63
C VAL A 143 -4.87 7.90 10.21
N SER A 144 -4.26 7.50 11.31
CA SER A 144 -3.18 8.23 11.98
C SER A 144 -2.16 7.24 12.55
N PRO A 145 -0.94 7.68 12.91
CA PRO A 145 0.06 6.82 13.56
C PRO A 145 -0.48 6.06 14.77
N LYS A 146 -1.28 6.72 15.62
CA LYS A 146 -1.92 6.09 16.78
C LYS A 146 -2.86 4.94 16.39
N ARG A 147 -3.63 5.11 15.31
CA ARG A 147 -4.56 4.08 14.81
C ARG A 147 -3.80 2.93 14.15
N LEU A 148 -2.74 3.22 13.40
CA LEU A 148 -1.86 2.20 12.82
C LEU A 148 -1.21 1.34 13.91
N GLU A 149 -0.65 1.96 14.95
CA GLU A 149 -0.04 1.25 16.06
C GLU A 149 -1.06 0.37 16.81
N ALA A 150 -2.28 0.88 17.05
CA ALA A 150 -3.34 0.08 17.67
C ALA A 150 -3.73 -1.13 16.80
N GLN A 151 -3.84 -0.95 15.48
CA GLN A 151 -4.18 -2.04 14.57
C GLN A 151 -3.02 -3.05 14.44
N TRP A 152 -1.78 -2.58 14.43
CA TRP A 152 -0.58 -3.42 14.45
C TRP A 152 -0.58 -4.36 15.66
N LYS A 153 -0.81 -3.83 16.86
CA LYS A 153 -0.89 -4.64 18.10
C LYS A 153 -2.01 -5.69 18.03
N ARG A 154 -3.14 -5.38 17.39
CA ARG A 154 -4.24 -6.34 17.20
C ARG A 154 -3.87 -7.50 16.28
N SER A 155 -2.99 -7.29 15.31
CA SER A 155 -2.53 -8.38 14.44
C SER A 155 -1.76 -9.46 15.19
N ARG A 156 -1.13 -9.11 16.34
CA ARG A 156 -0.28 -10.02 17.13
C ARG A 156 0.84 -10.68 16.33
N LEU A 157 1.16 -10.19 15.13
CA LEU A 157 2.31 -10.65 14.32
C LEU A 157 3.64 -10.05 14.80
N ALA A 158 3.60 -9.19 15.81
CA ALA A 158 4.76 -8.68 16.51
C ALA A 158 5.09 -9.57 17.73
N THR A 159 5.96 -10.56 17.52
CA THR A 159 7.22 -10.79 18.27
C THR A 159 7.88 -12.06 17.69
N PRO A 160 9.08 -11.99 17.08
CA PRO A 160 9.91 -13.18 16.92
C PRO A 160 10.31 -13.64 18.32
N GLY A 161 9.64 -14.67 18.84
CA GLY A 161 9.89 -15.10 20.23
C GLY A 161 8.87 -16.01 20.90
N ARG A 162 7.81 -16.46 20.23
CA ARG A 162 6.97 -17.53 20.79
C ARG A 162 7.16 -18.81 20.00
N ARG A 163 8.19 -19.58 20.39
CA ARG A 163 8.20 -21.02 20.10
C ARG A 163 6.87 -21.56 20.60
N ILE A 164 6.16 -22.24 19.72
CA ILE A 164 5.03 -23.08 20.10
C ILE A 164 5.64 -24.14 21.02
N THR A 165 5.49 -23.99 22.33
CA THR A 165 5.74 -25.08 23.26
C THR A 165 4.58 -26.06 23.09
N THR A 166 4.76 -27.00 22.17
CA THR A 166 4.05 -28.29 22.22
C THR A 166 4.81 -29.16 23.21
N SER A 167 4.21 -29.36 24.38
CA SER A 167 4.54 -30.40 25.36
C SER A 167 3.30 -30.55 26.24
N ALA A 168 2.73 -31.70 26.53
CA ALA A 168 2.85 -33.08 26.07
C ALA A 168 1.50 -33.74 26.36
#